data_AF-A0A832Y330-F1
#
_entry.id   AF-A0A832Y330-F1
#
_cell.length_a   1.000
_cell.length_b   1.000
_cell.length_c   1.000
_cell.angle_alpha   90.00
_cell.angle_beta   90.00
_cell.angle_gamma   90.00
#
_symmetry.space_group_name_H-M   'P 1'
#
loop_
_entity.id
_entity.type
_entity.pdbx_description
1 polymer ?
#
loop_
_entity_poly.entity_id
_entity_poly.type
_entity_poly.pdbx_seq_one_letter_code
_entity_poly.pdbx_strand_id
1 'polypeptide(L)'
;MAVDRVLLDQLYRARLVQLRDRAEAAGLPKNGSVEVLRARLIQHRILPEHDLSWDGIQSMAHQELGKTLKVFGIKSSGSHKERRQRLWLHLNFDSRRLTVERLAEMEREKLHKLCQKLELLLTGTRTVLMGRVSGVLASQGHGWGQVKKSLRRNGLPDISSEPLTAVEFREREVEEIIVVEVPSEPIDFLEQLAAHVIEDASDNLIAGSEKISASARSALQTLKGLMDDVERMVGTILNSHGGRWAAAEENLFIRIAQRKGWPIENEVVQTRLLVVAARIA
;
A
#
# COMPACT_ATOMS: atom_id res chain seq x y z
N MET A 1 23.15 -17.91 1.47
CA MET A 1 21.74 -17.47 1.44
C MET A 1 21.08 -18.21 0.28
N ALA A 2 20.42 -19.32 0.58
CA ALA A 2 19.57 -19.99 -0.39
C ALA A 2 18.28 -19.18 -0.48
N VAL A 3 17.96 -18.67 -1.66
CA VAL A 3 16.77 -17.85 -1.91
C VAL A 3 15.96 -18.57 -2.95
N ASP A 4 14.69 -18.84 -2.65
CA ASP A 4 13.75 -19.32 -3.67
C ASP A 4 13.52 -18.21 -4.69
N ARG A 5 14.28 -18.30 -5.80
CA ARG A 5 14.26 -17.29 -6.86
C ARG A 5 12.93 -17.29 -7.62
N VAL A 6 12.26 -18.44 -7.71
CA VAL A 6 10.98 -18.56 -8.42
C VAL A 6 9.89 -17.84 -7.64
N LEU A 7 9.79 -18.12 -6.34
CA LEU A 7 8.83 -17.43 -5.47
C LEU A 7 9.12 -15.93 -5.41
N LEU A 8 10.40 -15.55 -5.34
CA LEU A 8 10.80 -14.15 -5.31
C LEU A 8 10.39 -13.39 -6.58
N ASP A 9 10.56 -13.98 -7.77
CA ASP A 9 10.14 -13.38 -9.04
C ASP A 9 8.62 -13.19 -9.11
N GLN A 10 7.87 -14.19 -8.66
CA GLN A 10 6.41 -14.08 -8.57
C GLN A 10 5.98 -12.92 -7.66
N LEU A 11 6.64 -12.74 -6.51
CA LEU A 11 6.34 -11.64 -5.59
C LEU A 11 6.67 -10.27 -6.21
N TYR A 12 7.76 -10.15 -6.98
CA TYR A 12 8.09 -8.90 -7.68
C TYR A 12 7.05 -8.50 -8.73
N ARG A 13 6.45 -9.47 -9.43
CA ARG A 13 5.49 -9.23 -10.52
C ARG A 13 4.04 -9.21 -10.06
N ALA A 14 3.72 -9.78 -8.90
CA ALA A 14 2.35 -9.89 -8.40
C ALA A 14 1.66 -8.53 -8.27
N ARG A 15 0.36 -8.52 -8.58
CA ARG A 15 -0.53 -7.36 -8.44
C ARG A 15 -1.03 -7.24 -6.99
N LEU A 16 -1.61 -6.08 -6.65
CA LEU A 16 -2.07 -5.79 -5.29
C LEU A 16 -3.03 -6.85 -4.73
N VAL A 17 -4.04 -7.25 -5.53
CA VAL A 17 -5.03 -8.27 -5.14
C VAL A 17 -4.33 -9.59 -4.79
N GLN A 18 -3.51 -10.11 -5.69
CA GLN A 18 -2.75 -11.34 -5.47
C GLN A 18 -1.82 -11.27 -4.25
N LEU A 19 -1.23 -10.11 -3.95
CA LEU A 19 -0.39 -9.92 -2.78
C LEU A 19 -1.22 -9.91 -1.49
N ARG A 20 -2.45 -9.39 -1.51
CA ARG A 20 -3.37 -9.45 -0.38
C ARG A 20 -3.82 -10.88 -0.10
N ASP A 21 -4.20 -11.63 -1.14
CA ASP A 21 -4.61 -13.03 -1.01
C ASP A 21 -3.45 -13.88 -0.46
N ARG A 22 -2.23 -13.65 -0.95
CA ARG A 22 -1.01 -14.31 -0.44
C ARG A 22 -0.69 -13.92 1.00
N ALA A 23 -0.94 -12.67 1.39
CA ALA A 23 -0.74 -12.21 2.76
C ALA A 23 -1.75 -12.86 3.71
N GLU A 24 -3.02 -12.93 3.31
CA GLU A 24 -4.08 -13.62 4.05
C GLU A 24 -3.80 -15.11 4.23
N ALA A 25 -3.43 -15.81 3.16
CA ALA A 25 -3.02 -17.21 3.22
C ALA A 25 -1.76 -17.45 4.07
N ALA A 26 -1.00 -16.38 4.39
CA ALA A 26 0.16 -16.43 5.27
C ALA A 26 -0.15 -15.92 6.70
N GLY A 27 -1.39 -15.53 7.01
CA GLY A 27 -1.75 -14.92 8.29
C GLY A 27 -1.14 -13.53 8.52
N LEU A 28 -0.78 -12.82 7.44
CA LEU A 28 -0.16 -11.50 7.49
C LEU A 28 -1.20 -10.40 7.25
N PRO A 29 -1.00 -9.21 7.85
CA PRO A 29 -1.89 -8.08 7.61
C PRO A 29 -1.89 -7.67 6.12
N LYS A 30 -3.08 -7.37 5.60
CA LYS A 30 -3.33 -6.98 4.19
C LYS A 30 -3.13 -5.48 3.90
N ASN A 31 -2.70 -4.71 4.90
CA ASN A 31 -2.59 -3.26 4.83
C ASN A 31 -1.31 -2.76 4.13
N GLY A 32 -1.41 -1.55 3.56
CA GLY A 32 -0.31 -0.86 2.90
C GLY A 32 -0.32 -0.99 1.38
N SER A 33 0.58 -0.26 0.72
CA SER A 33 0.73 -0.32 -0.73
C SER A 33 1.33 -1.65 -1.18
N VAL A 34 1.30 -1.88 -2.50
CA VAL A 34 1.93 -3.02 -3.18
C VAL A 34 3.34 -3.32 -2.66
N GLU A 35 4.17 -2.30 -2.49
CA GLU A 35 5.57 -2.48 -2.09
C GLU A 35 5.72 -2.84 -0.60
N VAL A 36 4.81 -2.36 0.25
CA VAL A 36 4.75 -2.74 1.67
C VAL A 36 4.37 -4.21 1.80
N LEU A 37 3.35 -4.65 1.05
CA LEU A 37 2.94 -6.06 1.04
C LEU A 37 4.03 -6.96 0.46
N ARG A 38 4.72 -6.53 -0.61
CA ARG A 38 5.88 -7.25 -1.14
C ARG A 38 6.99 -7.38 -0.12
N ALA A 39 7.39 -6.29 0.54
CA ALA A 39 8.44 -6.32 1.55
C ALA A 39 8.07 -7.29 2.69
N ARG A 40 6.82 -7.24 3.16
CA ARG A 40 6.31 -8.14 4.21
C ARG A 40 6.32 -9.61 3.79
N LEU A 41 5.84 -9.91 2.58
CA LEU A 41 5.83 -11.27 2.04
C LEU A 41 7.24 -11.81 1.78
N ILE A 42 8.15 -10.97 1.26
CA ILE A 42 9.55 -11.33 1.06
C ILE A 42 10.22 -11.62 2.40
N GLN A 43 10.02 -10.77 3.41
CA GLN A 43 10.52 -11.02 4.75
C GLN A 43 10.01 -12.36 5.30
N HIS A 44 8.71 -12.61 5.25
CA HIS A 44 8.12 -13.79 5.85
C HIS A 44 8.42 -15.09 5.10
N ARG A 45 8.41 -15.08 3.76
CA ARG A 45 8.53 -16.31 2.95
C ARG A 45 9.93 -16.57 2.41
N ILE A 46 10.71 -15.51 2.14
CA ILE A 46 12.05 -15.63 1.54
C ILE A 46 13.15 -15.48 2.58
N LEU A 47 12.94 -14.68 3.62
CA LEU A 47 13.92 -14.40 4.67
C LEU A 47 13.39 -14.73 6.09
N PRO A 48 12.75 -15.90 6.33
CA PRO A 48 12.09 -16.19 7.62
C PRO A 48 13.06 -16.21 8.80
N GLU A 49 14.30 -16.67 8.58
CA GLU A 49 15.33 -16.81 9.62
C GLU A 49 16.18 -15.55 9.81
N HIS A 50 15.98 -14.50 8.99
CA HIS A 50 16.80 -13.30 9.10
C HIS A 50 16.21 -12.34 10.12
N ASP A 51 17.01 -11.96 11.11
CA ASP A 51 16.65 -10.90 12.04
C ASP A 51 16.68 -9.54 11.33
N LEU A 52 15.50 -9.09 10.89
CA LEU A 52 15.28 -7.77 10.30
C LEU A 52 14.77 -6.74 11.32
N SER A 53 14.91 -7.03 12.62
CA SER A 53 14.71 -6.04 13.69
C SER A 53 15.75 -4.92 13.60
N TRP A 54 15.56 -3.87 14.39
CA TRP A 54 16.53 -2.77 14.42
C TRP A 54 17.92 -3.26 14.87
N ASP A 55 17.98 -4.10 15.90
CA ASP A 55 19.24 -4.66 16.42
C ASP A 55 19.88 -5.61 15.42
N GLY A 56 19.08 -6.48 14.78
CA GLY A 56 19.53 -7.33 13.68
C GLY A 56 20.17 -6.51 12.55
N ILE A 57 19.49 -5.49 12.05
CA ILE A 57 20.01 -4.60 11.00
C ILE A 57 21.31 -3.89 11.44
N GLN A 58 21.44 -3.49 12.71
CA GLN A 58 22.67 -2.87 13.23
C GLN A 58 23.85 -3.85 13.23
N SER A 59 23.61 -5.12 13.59
CA SER A 59 24.64 -6.17 13.62
C SER A 59 25.04 -6.72 12.24
N MET A 60 24.21 -6.52 11.20
CA MET A 60 24.48 -7.08 9.88
C MET A 60 25.77 -6.55 9.24
N ALA A 61 26.55 -7.48 8.67
CA ALA A 61 27.75 -7.13 7.92
C ALA A 61 27.42 -6.35 6.64
N HIS A 62 28.34 -5.51 6.17
CA HIS A 62 28.15 -4.69 4.97
C HIS A 62 27.78 -5.51 3.71
N GLN A 63 28.42 -6.67 3.56
CA GLN A 63 28.17 -7.59 2.46
C GLN A 63 26.77 -8.23 2.56
N GLU A 64 26.37 -8.60 3.77
CA GLU A 64 25.07 -9.21 4.06
C GLU A 64 23.94 -8.22 3.76
N LEU A 65 24.02 -6.99 4.25
CA LEU A 65 23.07 -5.92 3.89
C LEU A 65 22.97 -5.74 2.38
N GLY A 66 24.10 -5.80 1.67
CA GLY A 66 24.12 -5.73 0.22
C GLY A 66 23.31 -6.87 -0.44
N LYS A 67 23.39 -8.10 0.10
CA LYS A 67 22.63 -9.26 -0.37
C LYS A 67 21.14 -9.11 -0.03
N THR A 68 20.82 -8.74 1.21
CA THR A 68 19.45 -8.53 1.68
C THR A 68 18.73 -7.45 0.87
N LEU A 69 19.38 -6.30 0.61
CA LEU A 69 18.83 -5.24 -0.24
C LEU A 69 18.57 -5.71 -1.69
N LYS A 70 19.39 -6.62 -2.22
CA LYS A 70 19.16 -7.23 -3.54
C LYS A 70 17.95 -8.17 -3.53
N VAL A 71 17.74 -8.93 -2.45
CA VAL A 71 16.54 -9.78 -2.27
C VAL A 71 15.27 -8.95 -2.16
N PHE A 72 15.32 -7.78 -1.54
CA PHE A 72 14.18 -6.84 -1.59
C PHE A 72 14.04 -6.12 -2.94
N GLY A 73 14.96 -6.32 -3.88
CA GLY A 73 14.91 -5.70 -5.20
C GLY A 73 15.18 -4.20 -5.20
N ILE A 74 15.79 -3.65 -4.14
CA ILE A 74 16.07 -2.22 -3.97
C ILE A 74 17.56 -1.88 -4.16
N LYS A 75 17.96 -0.61 -4.01
CA LYS A 75 19.34 -0.17 -4.26
C LYS A 75 20.29 -0.73 -3.18
N SER A 76 21.25 -1.56 -3.60
CA SER A 76 22.20 -2.23 -2.70
C SER A 76 23.55 -1.52 -2.56
N SER A 77 23.82 -0.44 -3.29
CA SER A 77 25.07 0.32 -3.22
C SER A 77 25.02 1.42 -2.16
N GLY A 78 26.17 1.98 -1.79
CA GLY A 78 26.30 3.00 -0.74
C GLY A 78 27.07 2.51 0.49
N SER A 79 27.28 3.44 1.43
CA SER A 79 27.97 3.19 2.69
C SER A 79 27.19 2.21 3.58
N HIS A 80 27.84 1.67 4.62
CA HIS A 80 27.19 0.75 5.56
C HIS A 80 25.97 1.37 6.24
N LYS A 81 26.13 2.62 6.71
CA LYS A 81 25.06 3.43 7.29
C LYS A 81 23.90 3.64 6.31
N GLU A 82 24.20 4.03 5.07
CA GLU A 82 23.16 4.25 4.05
C GLU A 82 22.37 2.97 3.74
N ARG A 83 23.04 1.81 3.72
CA ARG A 83 22.37 0.51 3.50
C ARG A 83 21.45 0.14 4.65
N ARG A 84 21.88 0.34 5.91
CA ARG A 84 21.05 0.10 7.11
C ARG A 84 19.82 1.00 7.12
N GLN A 85 20.02 2.30 6.94
CA GLN A 85 18.92 3.27 6.85
C GLN A 85 17.92 2.87 5.76
N ARG A 86 18.40 2.49 4.58
CA ARG A 86 17.57 2.09 3.45
C ARG A 86 16.75 0.83 3.73
N LEU A 87 17.38 -0.20 4.29
CA LEU A 87 16.70 -1.44 4.66
C LEU A 87 15.63 -1.16 5.71
N TRP A 88 15.98 -0.42 6.76
CA TRP A 88 15.06 -0.07 7.83
C TRP A 88 13.86 0.74 7.31
N LEU A 89 14.09 1.74 6.46
CA LEU A 89 13.02 2.52 5.82
C LEU A 89 12.11 1.63 4.98
N HIS A 90 12.67 0.72 4.18
CA HIS A 90 11.90 -0.16 3.31
C HIS A 90 10.97 -1.12 4.07
N LEU A 91 11.40 -1.60 5.23
CA LEU A 91 10.63 -2.53 6.05
C LEU A 91 9.54 -1.85 6.86
N ASN A 92 9.79 -0.62 7.33
CA ASN A 92 8.94 0.03 8.33
C ASN A 92 8.03 1.13 7.76
N PHE A 93 8.33 1.66 6.57
CA PHE A 93 7.62 2.80 6.00
C PHE A 93 7.22 2.57 4.56
N ASP A 94 6.13 3.23 4.17
CA ASP A 94 5.73 3.34 2.78
C ASP A 94 6.37 4.61 2.17
N SER A 95 7.10 4.42 1.07
CA SER A 95 7.74 5.51 0.30
C SER A 95 6.75 6.56 -0.21
N ARG A 96 5.47 6.22 -0.38
CA ARG A 96 4.43 7.18 -0.79
C ARG A 96 3.91 8.00 0.39
N ARG A 97 4.10 7.51 1.61
CA ARG A 97 3.50 8.06 2.83
C ARG A 97 4.48 8.85 3.68
N LEU A 98 5.75 8.44 3.73
CA LEU A 98 6.79 9.15 4.46
C LEU A 98 7.45 10.18 3.54
N THR A 99 6.79 11.34 3.39
CA THR A 99 7.27 12.46 2.56
C THR A 99 7.69 13.65 3.42
N VAL A 100 8.38 14.61 2.82
CA VAL A 100 8.87 15.81 3.52
C VAL A 100 7.72 16.64 4.10
N GLU A 101 6.60 16.72 3.38
CA GLU A 101 5.38 17.41 3.82
C GLU A 101 4.83 16.77 5.08
N ARG A 102 4.75 15.43 5.12
CA ARG A 102 4.27 14.72 6.30
C ARG A 102 5.20 14.87 7.50
N LEU A 103 6.51 15.00 7.29
CA LEU A 103 7.45 15.30 8.38
C LEU A 103 7.13 16.63 9.07
N ALA A 104 6.60 17.61 8.33
CA ALA A 104 6.24 18.93 8.84
C ALA A 104 5.01 18.91 9.76
N GLU A 105 4.23 17.83 9.75
CA GLU A 105 3.09 17.60 10.63
C GLU A 105 3.45 16.73 11.85
N MET A 106 4.63 16.08 11.84
CA MET A 106 5.01 15.12 12.89
C MET A 106 5.48 15.80 14.18
N GLU A 107 5.07 15.26 15.32
CA GLU A 107 5.55 15.71 16.62
C GLU A 107 7.05 15.47 16.82
N ARG A 108 7.66 16.28 17.70
CA ARG A 108 9.09 16.23 18.01
C ARG A 108 9.52 14.84 18.50
N GLU A 109 8.72 14.16 19.31
CA GLU A 109 9.04 12.83 19.82
C GLU A 109 9.13 11.80 18.69
N LYS A 110 8.20 11.85 17.73
CA LYS A 110 8.21 10.95 16.58
C LYS A 110 9.41 11.21 15.67
N LEU A 111 9.77 12.47 15.47
CA LEU A 111 10.99 12.85 14.74
C LEU A 111 12.26 12.37 15.48
N HIS A 112 12.29 12.44 16.80
CA HIS A 112 13.39 11.93 17.60
C HIS A 112 13.56 10.41 17.44
N LYS A 113 12.46 9.64 17.49
CA LYS A 113 12.46 8.19 17.23
C LYS A 113 12.96 7.87 15.81
N LEU A 114 12.55 8.66 14.81
CA LEU A 114 13.08 8.54 13.44
C LEU A 114 14.59 8.82 13.40
N CYS A 115 15.07 9.90 14.02
CA CYS A 115 16.50 10.20 14.08
C CYS A 115 17.29 9.07 14.73
N GLN A 116 16.78 8.47 15.80
CA GLN A 116 17.43 7.33 16.47
C GLN A 116 17.58 6.14 15.52
N LYS A 117 16.48 5.74 14.87
CA LYS A 117 16.47 4.59 13.98
C LYS A 117 17.23 4.82 12.67
N LEU A 118 17.36 6.08 12.24
CA LEU A 118 18.18 6.49 11.10
C LEU A 118 19.63 6.82 11.47
N GLU A 119 20.07 6.56 12.71
CA GLU A 119 21.45 6.82 13.17
C GLU A 119 21.87 8.29 12.99
N LEU A 120 20.95 9.22 13.27
CA LEU A 120 21.16 10.67 13.19
C LEU A 120 21.36 11.26 14.58
N LEU A 121 21.97 12.45 14.64
CA LEU A 121 22.07 13.21 15.88
C LEU A 121 20.67 13.49 16.45
N LEU A 122 20.51 13.26 17.74
CA LEU A 122 19.23 13.36 18.47
C LEU A 122 18.98 14.74 19.09
N THR A 123 19.99 15.61 19.10
CA THR A 123 19.93 16.92 19.73
C THR A 123 19.34 18.00 18.84
N GLY A 124 18.66 18.97 19.42
CA GLY A 124 18.14 20.15 18.71
C GLY A 124 16.63 20.33 18.79
N THR A 125 16.16 21.36 18.10
CA THR A 125 14.74 21.72 17.98
C THR A 125 14.02 20.77 17.02
N ARG A 126 12.68 20.78 17.06
CA ARG A 126 11.83 19.98 16.16
C ARG A 126 12.21 20.18 14.68
N THR A 127 12.43 21.43 14.27
CA THR A 127 12.78 21.80 12.88
C THR A 127 14.15 21.25 12.47
N VAL A 128 15.13 21.23 13.39
CA VAL A 128 16.45 20.62 13.15
C VAL A 128 16.35 19.11 12.98
N LEU A 129 15.59 18.42 13.84
CA LEU A 129 15.37 16.97 13.71
C LEU A 129 14.67 16.64 12.38
N MET A 130 13.61 17.39 12.06
CA MET A 130 12.89 17.29 10.79
C MET A 130 13.85 17.46 9.60
N GLY A 131 14.66 18.52 9.58
CA GLY A 131 15.60 18.79 8.49
C GLY A 131 16.61 17.65 8.27
N ARG A 132 17.09 17.01 9.34
CA ARG A 132 17.98 15.85 9.24
C ARG A 132 17.28 14.63 8.63
N VAL A 133 16.06 14.33 9.07
CA VAL A 133 15.27 13.23 8.50
C VAL A 133 14.96 13.51 7.03
N SER A 134 14.53 14.73 6.69
CA SER A 134 14.31 15.16 5.30
C SER A 134 15.55 14.98 4.44
N GLY A 135 16.73 15.32 4.96
CA GLY A 135 18.01 15.11 4.28
C GLY A 135 18.27 13.63 3.98
N VAL A 136 17.97 12.71 4.92
CA VAL A 136 18.07 11.27 4.67
C VAL A 136 17.08 10.83 3.59
N LEU A 137 15.82 11.23 3.67
CA LEU A 137 14.81 10.86 2.67
C LEU A 137 15.21 11.35 1.27
N ALA A 138 15.73 12.56 1.15
CA ALA A 138 16.24 13.11 -0.10
C ALA A 138 17.45 12.31 -0.63
N SER A 139 18.44 12.03 0.23
CA SER A 139 19.62 11.23 -0.15
C SER A 139 19.28 9.80 -0.57
N GLN A 140 18.20 9.26 0.00
CA GLN A 140 17.70 7.92 -0.26
C GLN A 140 16.63 7.89 -1.36
N GLY A 141 16.37 9.02 -2.04
CA GLY A 141 15.35 9.14 -3.07
C GLY A 141 15.43 8.02 -4.11
N HIS A 142 14.31 7.32 -4.32
CA HIS A 142 14.20 6.13 -5.20
C HIS A 142 15.12 4.95 -4.85
N GLY A 143 15.83 5.00 -3.72
CA GLY A 143 16.72 3.94 -3.24
C GLY A 143 16.01 2.86 -2.43
N TRP A 144 14.90 3.20 -1.78
CA TRP A 144 14.09 2.31 -0.93
C TRP A 144 12.61 2.36 -1.35
N GLY A 145 11.81 1.42 -0.81
CA GLY A 145 10.36 1.45 -0.91
C GLY A 145 9.77 1.09 -2.27
N GLN A 146 10.58 0.99 -3.33
CA GLN A 146 10.14 0.51 -4.65
C GLN A 146 11.11 -0.53 -5.21
N VAL A 147 10.59 -1.71 -5.57
CA VAL A 147 11.35 -2.70 -6.32
C VAL A 147 11.78 -2.10 -7.67
N LYS A 148 13.04 -2.33 -8.07
CA LYS A 148 13.62 -1.84 -9.34
C LYS A 148 12.72 -2.15 -10.54
N LYS A 149 12.56 -1.17 -11.45
CA LYS A 149 11.73 -1.30 -12.66
C LYS A 149 12.11 -2.52 -13.52
N SER A 150 13.40 -2.84 -13.62
CA SER A 150 13.89 -3.99 -14.37
C SER A 150 13.37 -5.32 -13.81
N LEU A 151 13.39 -5.49 -12.48
CA LEU A 151 12.89 -6.70 -11.83
C LEU A 151 11.38 -6.85 -11.99
N ARG A 152 10.63 -5.74 -11.95
CA ARG A 152 9.17 -5.79 -12.15
C ARG A 152 8.76 -6.10 -13.59
N ARG A 153 9.55 -5.69 -14.58
CA ARG A 153 9.24 -5.87 -16.01
C ARG A 153 9.80 -7.17 -16.57
N ASN A 154 11.06 -7.45 -16.28
CA ASN A 154 11.82 -8.53 -16.90
C ASN A 154 12.01 -9.72 -15.95
N GLY A 155 11.83 -9.51 -14.64
CA GLY A 155 12.12 -10.49 -13.60
C GLY A 155 13.60 -10.69 -13.30
N LEU A 156 13.89 -11.77 -12.59
CA LEU A 156 15.25 -12.21 -12.27
C LEU A 156 15.92 -12.87 -13.48
N PRO A 157 17.17 -12.48 -13.83
CA PRO A 157 17.81 -12.81 -15.11
C PRO A 157 18.26 -14.27 -15.33
N ASP A 158 17.96 -15.20 -14.41
CA ASP A 158 18.35 -16.63 -14.52
C ASP A 158 17.13 -17.57 -14.45
N ILE A 159 15.92 -17.03 -14.43
CA ILE A 159 14.70 -17.83 -14.46
C ILE A 159 14.31 -17.88 -15.93
N SER A 160 14.62 -19.00 -16.60
CA SER A 160 14.10 -19.25 -17.94
C SER A 160 12.61 -18.95 -17.92
N SER A 161 12.21 -17.92 -18.68
CA SER A 161 10.85 -17.77 -19.11
C SER A 161 10.56 -18.88 -20.11
N GLU A 162 10.62 -20.14 -19.66
CA GLU A 162 9.69 -21.08 -20.23
C GLU A 162 8.33 -20.56 -19.77
N PRO A 163 7.42 -20.20 -20.69
CA PRO A 163 6.03 -20.28 -20.32
C PRO A 163 5.89 -21.72 -19.88
N LEU A 164 5.68 -21.96 -18.59
CA LEU A 164 4.90 -23.13 -18.23
C LEU A 164 3.67 -22.96 -19.08
N THR A 165 3.60 -23.81 -20.10
CA THR A 165 2.49 -24.00 -21.00
C THR A 165 1.25 -23.71 -20.19
N ALA A 166 0.35 -22.90 -20.75
CA ALA A 166 -1.02 -22.89 -20.29
C ALA A 166 -1.34 -24.34 -19.91
N VAL A 167 -1.36 -24.63 -18.61
CA VAL A 167 -2.08 -25.79 -18.16
C VAL A 167 -3.45 -25.37 -18.61
N GLU A 168 -3.86 -25.94 -19.75
CA GLU A 168 -5.22 -25.89 -20.20
C GLU A 168 -6.00 -26.10 -18.92
N PHE A 169 -6.62 -25.03 -18.45
CA PHE A 169 -7.77 -25.16 -17.61
C PHE A 169 -8.68 -25.97 -18.52
N ARG A 170 -8.60 -27.29 -18.39
CA ARG A 170 -9.75 -28.13 -18.67
C ARG A 170 -10.80 -27.48 -17.82
N GLU A 171 -11.69 -26.75 -18.48
CA GLU A 171 -13.05 -26.53 -18.05
C GLU A 171 -13.54 -27.93 -17.68
N ARG A 172 -13.28 -28.34 -16.43
CA ARG A 172 -14.26 -29.13 -15.74
C ARG A 172 -15.37 -28.12 -15.58
N GLU A 173 -16.41 -28.29 -16.40
CA GLU A 173 -17.77 -28.00 -16.00
C GLU A 173 -18.00 -28.76 -14.69
N VAL A 174 -17.47 -28.20 -13.60
CA VAL A 174 -18.06 -28.39 -12.30
C VAL A 174 -19.14 -27.34 -12.34
N GLU A 175 -20.39 -27.77 -12.36
CA GLU A 175 -21.47 -26.94 -11.86
C GLU A 175 -21.07 -26.55 -10.43
N GLU A 176 -20.34 -25.43 -10.30
CA GLU A 176 -20.10 -24.81 -9.02
C GLU A 176 -21.47 -24.35 -8.54
N ILE A 177 -22.09 -25.21 -7.74
CA ILE A 177 -23.07 -24.77 -6.75
C ILE A 177 -22.29 -23.74 -5.93
N ILE A 178 -22.52 -22.46 -6.22
CA ILE A 178 -22.04 -21.35 -5.40
C ILE A 178 -22.73 -21.54 -4.05
N VAL A 179 -22.07 -22.26 -3.15
CA VAL A 179 -22.45 -22.27 -1.74
C VAL A 179 -22.06 -20.89 -1.24
N VAL A 180 -23.01 -19.95 -1.35
CA VAL A 180 -22.94 -18.69 -0.63
C VAL A 180 -22.96 -19.08 0.84
N GLU A 181 -21.78 -19.14 1.47
CA GLU A 181 -21.69 -19.20 2.92
C GLU A 181 -22.35 -17.92 3.43
N VAL A 182 -23.62 -18.06 3.84
CA VAL A 182 -24.34 -17.00 4.54
C VAL A 182 -23.56 -16.77 5.83
N PRO A 183 -23.02 -15.56 6.06
CA PRO A 183 -22.32 -15.26 7.30
C PRO A 183 -23.20 -15.64 8.48
N SER A 184 -22.64 -16.40 9.43
CA SER A 184 -23.36 -16.82 10.64
C SER A 184 -23.79 -15.63 11.51
N GLU A 185 -23.19 -14.47 11.29
CA GLU A 185 -23.51 -13.20 11.92
C GLU A 185 -24.08 -12.23 10.89
N PRO A 186 -25.15 -11.48 11.20
CA PRO A 186 -25.68 -10.47 10.30
C PRO A 186 -24.61 -9.41 10.05
N ILE A 187 -24.30 -9.14 8.78
CA ILE A 187 -23.34 -8.10 8.39
C ILE A 187 -23.89 -6.74 8.84
N ASP A 188 -23.22 -6.10 9.80
CA ASP A 188 -23.50 -4.72 10.16
C ASP A 188 -22.72 -3.78 9.23
N PHE A 189 -23.40 -3.27 8.20
CA PHE A 189 -22.82 -2.33 7.25
C PHE A 189 -22.50 -0.94 7.86
N LEU A 190 -22.80 -0.72 9.15
CA LEU A 190 -22.40 0.49 9.89
C LEU A 190 -21.12 0.29 10.71
N GLU A 191 -20.58 -0.93 10.78
CA GLU A 191 -19.29 -1.18 11.40
C GLU A 191 -18.19 -0.41 10.66
N GLN A 192 -17.29 0.23 11.40
CA GLN A 192 -16.20 0.99 10.81
C GLN A 192 -15.29 0.05 10.01
N LEU A 193 -15.13 0.33 8.72
CA LEU A 193 -14.19 -0.37 7.89
C LEU A 193 -12.78 -0.16 8.44
N ALA A 194 -11.96 -1.20 8.29
CA ALA A 194 -10.57 -1.09 8.69
C ALA A 194 -9.91 0.10 7.98
N ALA A 195 -9.20 0.95 8.71
CA ALA A 195 -8.67 2.24 8.23
C ALA A 195 -7.89 2.13 6.89
N HIS A 196 -7.28 0.99 6.61
CA HIS A 196 -6.56 0.74 5.35
C HIS A 196 -7.48 0.68 4.12
N VAL A 197 -8.75 0.28 4.25
CA VAL A 197 -9.75 0.25 3.17
C VAL A 197 -10.10 1.70 2.78
N ILE A 198 -10.36 2.55 3.78
CA ILE A 198 -10.65 3.98 3.59
C ILE A 198 -9.45 4.72 3.03
N GLU A 199 -8.25 4.43 3.52
CA GLU A 199 -7.01 5.00 2.97
C GLU A 199 -6.78 4.60 1.51
N ASP A 200 -7.01 3.32 1.14
CA ASP A 200 -6.83 2.85 -0.24
C ASP A 200 -7.88 3.48 -1.17
N ALA A 201 -9.13 3.58 -0.71
CA ALA A 201 -10.21 4.28 -1.39
C ALA A 201 -9.86 5.76 -1.65
N SER A 202 -9.30 6.43 -0.64
CA SER A 202 -8.80 7.82 -0.70
C SER A 202 -7.65 8.00 -1.71
N ASP A 203 -6.69 7.06 -1.75
CA ASP A 203 -5.59 7.09 -2.71
C ASP A 203 -6.09 6.90 -4.15
N ASN A 204 -7.09 6.03 -4.36
CA ASN A 204 -7.70 5.82 -5.67
C ASN A 204 -8.48 7.05 -6.16
N LEU A 205 -9.11 7.80 -5.25
CA LEU A 205 -9.79 9.06 -5.58
C LEU A 205 -8.83 10.06 -6.25
N ILE A 206 -7.61 10.16 -5.72
CA ILE A 206 -6.61 11.16 -6.15
C ILE A 206 -5.72 10.65 -7.28
N ALA A 207 -5.52 9.34 -7.41
CA ALA A 207 -4.62 8.73 -8.38
C ALA A 207 -4.83 9.29 -9.81
N GLY A 208 -3.78 9.85 -10.40
CA GLY A 208 -3.81 10.40 -11.76
C GLY A 208 -4.61 11.70 -11.92
N SER A 209 -4.99 12.37 -10.82
CA SER A 209 -5.69 13.67 -10.88
C SER A 209 -4.81 14.81 -11.44
N GLU A 210 -3.49 14.60 -11.56
CA GLU A 210 -2.54 15.52 -12.22
C GLU A 210 -2.89 15.85 -13.68
N LYS A 211 -3.65 14.99 -14.36
CA LYS A 211 -4.04 15.19 -15.77
C LYS A 211 -5.40 15.87 -15.96
N ILE A 212 -6.12 16.15 -14.87
CA ILE A 212 -7.49 16.68 -14.90
C ILE A 212 -7.46 18.20 -14.63
N SER A 213 -8.55 18.91 -14.92
CA SER A 213 -8.68 20.34 -14.65
C SER A 213 -8.38 20.69 -13.18
N ALA A 214 -7.85 21.89 -12.94
CA ALA A 214 -7.51 22.34 -11.58
C ALA A 214 -8.74 22.37 -10.65
N SER A 215 -9.91 22.71 -11.20
CA SER A 215 -11.19 22.68 -10.48
C SER A 215 -11.56 21.26 -10.03
N ALA A 216 -11.51 20.27 -10.93
CA ALA A 216 -11.80 18.88 -10.58
C ALA A 216 -10.78 18.28 -9.60
N ARG A 217 -9.50 18.66 -9.70
CA ARG A 217 -8.47 18.25 -8.73
C ARG A 217 -8.76 18.80 -7.34
N SER A 218 -9.15 20.07 -7.25
CA SER A 218 -9.53 20.70 -5.97
C SER A 218 -10.73 19.98 -5.35
N ALA A 219 -11.77 19.70 -6.14
CA ALA A 219 -12.94 18.95 -5.71
C ALA A 219 -12.60 17.55 -5.15
N LEU A 220 -11.71 16.81 -5.82
CA LEU A 220 -11.25 15.50 -5.35
C LEU A 220 -10.47 15.60 -4.02
N GLN A 221 -9.70 16.67 -3.79
CA GLN A 221 -9.01 16.89 -2.52
C GLN A 221 -9.98 17.22 -1.39
N THR A 222 -11.02 18.01 -1.66
CA THR A 222 -12.11 18.25 -0.69
C THR A 222 -12.82 16.95 -0.34
N LEU A 223 -13.17 16.13 -1.33
CA LEU A 223 -13.79 14.82 -1.12
C LEU A 223 -12.88 13.85 -0.35
N LYS A 224 -11.57 13.95 -0.50
CA LYS A 224 -10.59 13.19 0.31
C LYS A 224 -10.76 13.46 1.81
N GLY A 225 -11.02 14.70 2.19
CA GLY A 225 -11.28 15.08 3.59
C GLY A 225 -12.63 14.61 4.12
N LEU A 226 -13.53 14.17 3.24
CA LEU A 226 -14.88 13.70 3.55
C LEU A 226 -15.01 12.17 3.49
N MET A 227 -13.89 11.44 3.43
CA MET A 227 -13.91 9.98 3.23
C MET A 227 -14.67 9.22 4.32
N ASP A 228 -14.61 9.68 5.57
CA ASP A 228 -15.38 9.08 6.67
C ASP A 228 -16.90 9.28 6.49
N ASP A 229 -17.31 10.41 5.89
CA ASP A 229 -18.71 10.66 5.54
C ASP A 229 -19.15 9.83 4.33
N VAL A 230 -18.25 9.60 3.36
CA VAL A 230 -18.46 8.70 2.22
C VAL A 230 -18.71 7.29 2.72
N GLU A 231 -17.84 6.77 3.58
CA GLU A 231 -17.97 5.46 4.22
C GLU A 231 -19.31 5.33 4.94
N ARG A 232 -19.63 6.27 5.84
CA ARG A 232 -20.89 6.25 6.59
C ARG A 232 -22.10 6.27 5.67
N MET A 233 -22.05 7.04 4.58
CA MET A 233 -23.14 7.14 3.62
C MET A 233 -23.33 5.84 2.84
N VAL A 234 -22.24 5.21 2.39
CA VAL A 234 -22.28 3.89 1.73
C VAL A 234 -22.85 2.84 2.68
N GLY A 235 -22.35 2.77 3.91
CA GLY A 235 -22.83 1.85 4.94
C GLY A 235 -24.33 2.03 5.25
N THR A 236 -24.80 3.27 5.33
CA THR A 236 -26.23 3.57 5.53
C THR A 236 -27.10 3.10 4.36
N ILE A 237 -26.62 3.26 3.13
CA ILE A 237 -27.32 2.80 1.93
C ILE A 237 -27.37 1.27 1.90
N LEU A 238 -26.26 0.60 2.14
CA LEU A 238 -26.20 -0.87 2.21
C LEU A 238 -27.10 -1.43 3.30
N ASN A 239 -27.08 -0.85 4.50
CA ASN A 239 -27.92 -1.31 5.61
C ASN A 239 -29.42 -1.17 5.31
N SER A 240 -29.81 -0.10 4.60
CA SER A 240 -31.21 0.13 4.20
C SER A 240 -31.65 -0.68 2.98
N HIS A 241 -30.72 -1.11 2.12
CA HIS A 241 -31.00 -1.84 0.87
C HIS A 241 -30.57 -3.31 0.93
N GLY A 242 -30.34 -3.86 2.12
CA GLY A 242 -30.03 -5.28 2.33
C GLY A 242 -28.69 -5.71 1.71
N GLY A 243 -27.68 -4.84 1.78
CA GLY A 243 -26.33 -5.11 1.26
C GLY A 243 -26.20 -5.01 -0.26
N ARG A 244 -27.22 -4.52 -0.97
CA ARG A 244 -27.17 -4.36 -2.42
C ARG A 244 -26.48 -3.04 -2.79
N TRP A 245 -25.52 -3.12 -3.72
CA TRP A 245 -24.91 -1.96 -4.35
C TRP A 245 -24.98 -2.09 -5.88
N ALA A 246 -25.92 -1.38 -6.50
CA ALA A 246 -26.10 -1.36 -7.94
C ALA A 246 -26.46 0.07 -8.40
N ALA A 247 -26.86 0.20 -9.68
CA ALA A 247 -27.14 1.50 -10.28
C ALA A 247 -28.20 2.32 -9.51
N ALA A 248 -29.16 1.69 -8.84
CA ALA A 248 -30.17 2.40 -8.04
C ALA A 248 -29.55 3.07 -6.81
N GLU A 249 -28.67 2.35 -6.12
CA GLU A 249 -27.95 2.80 -4.92
C GLU A 249 -26.86 3.82 -5.26
N GLU A 250 -26.15 3.62 -6.37
CA GLU A 250 -25.20 4.61 -6.91
C GLU A 250 -25.90 5.95 -7.22
N ASN A 251 -27.07 5.90 -7.86
CA ASN A 251 -27.88 7.09 -8.13
C ASN A 251 -28.41 7.74 -6.86
N LEU A 252 -28.78 6.96 -5.84
CA LEU A 252 -29.17 7.48 -4.53
C LEU A 252 -27.98 8.17 -3.84
N PHE A 253 -26.82 7.54 -3.82
CA PHE A 253 -25.58 8.05 -3.26
C PHE A 253 -25.21 9.41 -3.87
N ILE A 254 -25.26 9.55 -5.21
CA ILE A 254 -25.03 10.81 -5.89
C ILE A 254 -26.05 11.89 -5.49
N ARG A 255 -27.35 11.55 -5.44
CA ARG A 255 -28.38 12.52 -5.04
C ARG A 255 -28.18 13.03 -3.61
N ILE A 256 -27.77 12.16 -2.69
CA ILE A 256 -27.48 12.54 -1.30
C ILE A 256 -26.21 13.42 -1.25
N ALA A 257 -25.16 13.05 -1.98
CA ALA A 257 -23.94 13.84 -2.10
C ALA A 257 -24.21 15.27 -2.64
N GLN A 258 -25.05 15.39 -3.68
CA GLN A 258 -25.48 16.69 -4.22
C GLN A 258 -26.26 17.49 -3.17
N ARG A 259 -27.20 16.87 -2.46
CA ARG A 259 -27.98 17.53 -1.40
C ARG A 259 -27.11 17.99 -0.23
N LYS A 260 -26.03 17.27 0.06
CA LYS A 260 -25.03 17.64 1.07
C LYS A 260 -24.05 18.74 0.60
N GLY A 261 -24.16 19.19 -0.65
CA GLY A 261 -23.31 20.23 -1.21
C GLY A 261 -21.88 19.76 -1.52
N TRP A 262 -21.69 18.47 -1.80
CA TRP A 262 -20.37 17.96 -2.20
C TRP A 262 -20.00 18.47 -3.60
N PRO A 263 -18.70 18.76 -3.87
CA PRO A 263 -18.25 19.36 -5.12
C PRO A 263 -18.20 18.30 -6.26
N ILE A 264 -19.37 17.82 -6.68
CA ILE A 264 -19.52 16.73 -7.67
C ILE A 264 -20.21 17.18 -8.96
N GLU A 265 -20.17 18.48 -9.29
CA GLU A 265 -20.77 18.99 -10.55
C GLU A 265 -20.00 18.51 -11.79
N ASN A 266 -18.74 18.12 -11.62
CA ASN A 266 -17.91 17.60 -12.70
C ASN A 266 -18.09 16.08 -12.84
N GLU A 267 -18.46 15.63 -14.03
CA GLU A 267 -18.71 14.21 -14.36
C GLU A 267 -17.50 13.30 -14.03
N VAL A 268 -16.27 13.80 -14.20
CA VAL A 268 -15.04 13.04 -13.87
C VAL A 268 -14.90 12.84 -12.36
N VAL A 269 -15.29 13.85 -11.58
CA VAL A 269 -15.26 13.78 -10.10
C VAL A 269 -16.34 12.83 -9.61
N GLN A 270 -17.54 12.93 -10.18
CA GLN A 270 -18.66 12.03 -9.90
C GLN A 270 -18.31 10.57 -10.20
N THR A 271 -17.73 10.30 -11.37
CA THR A 271 -17.30 8.95 -11.78
C THR A 271 -16.27 8.37 -10.82
N ARG A 272 -15.29 9.17 -10.41
CA ARG A 272 -14.27 8.74 -9.45
C ARG A 272 -14.84 8.46 -8.07
N LEU A 273 -15.77 9.30 -7.62
CA LEU A 273 -16.44 9.12 -6.34
C LEU A 273 -17.29 7.83 -6.34
N LEU A 274 -17.98 7.52 -7.45
CA LEU A 274 -18.72 6.26 -7.61
C LEU A 274 -17.81 5.03 -7.56
N VAL A 275 -16.67 5.06 -8.27
CA VAL A 275 -15.67 3.97 -8.21
C VAL A 275 -15.15 3.76 -6.79
N VAL A 276 -15.00 4.84 -6.03
CA VAL A 276 -14.60 4.79 -4.61
C VAL A 276 -15.71 4.23 -3.74
N ALA A 277 -16.94 4.67 -3.91
CA ALA A 277 -18.10 4.17 -3.18
C ALA A 277 -18.32 2.67 -3.43
N ALA A 278 -18.19 2.21 -4.67
CA ALA A 278 -18.29 0.79 -5.04
C ALA A 278 -17.16 -0.10 -4.50
N ARG A 279 -16.06 0.49 -4.01
CA ARG A 279 -14.97 -0.25 -3.34
C ARG A 279 -15.12 -0.30 -1.83
N ILE A 280 -15.89 0.64 -1.29
CA ILE A 280 -16.26 0.70 0.12
C ILE A 280 -17.44 -0.24 0.37
N ALA A 281 -18.36 -0.33 -0.60
CA ALA A 281 -19.49 -1.24 -0.58
C ALA A 281 -19.09 -2.71 -0.78
#